data_AF-A0A194XCQ1-F1
#
_entry.id   AF-A0A194XCQ1-F1
#
_cell.length_a   1.000
_cell.length_b   1.000
_cell.length_c   1.000
_cell.angle_alpha   90.00
_cell.angle_beta   90.00
_cell.angle_gamma   90.00
#
_symmetry.space_group_name_H-M   'P 1'
#
loop_
_entity.id
_entity.type
_entity.pdbx_description
1 polymer ?
#
loop_
_entity_poly.entity_id
_entity_poly.type
_entity_poly.pdbx_seq_one_letter_code
_entity_poly.pdbx_strand_id
1 'polypeptide(L)'
;MIVTSRLFSVLLCLTITWTRATPTESTSSSTLRYIAGDDLNSIIQGMTYDDLSVFHLGSDGVLRTFANNLTVLDYHQLDVGQVQKLASEQAAQYQASGSEVPASLTQLAESPVDGRLTVDINALMNPDDKPNVTPITGTTPRSVDLENLFERQVVCPGVPGCMSLADCTPYNCFACFYPSGPPWGTCFLSGN
;
A
#
# COMPACT_ATOMS: atom_id res chain seq x y z
N MET A 1 49.15 -4.04 -77.72
CA MET A 1 49.28 -5.45 -77.29
C MET A 1 49.02 -5.49 -75.80
N ILE A 2 47.93 -6.10 -75.33
CA ILE A 2 47.86 -7.51 -74.85
C ILE A 2 48.78 -7.67 -73.62
N VAL A 3 48.41 -8.20 -72.46
CA VAL A 3 47.17 -8.74 -71.89
C VAL A 3 47.43 -8.81 -70.36
N THR A 4 46.34 -8.80 -69.62
CA THR A 4 46.11 -9.09 -68.20
C THR A 4 47.18 -9.87 -67.42
N SER A 5 47.31 -9.55 -66.13
CA SER A 5 47.39 -10.61 -65.12
C SER A 5 46.67 -10.20 -63.86
N ARG A 6 45.64 -10.99 -63.53
CA ARG A 6 44.77 -10.86 -62.35
C ARG A 6 45.43 -11.60 -61.19
N LEU A 7 45.50 -10.98 -60.02
CA LEU A 7 45.58 -11.72 -58.76
C LEU A 7 44.51 -11.17 -57.82
N PHE A 8 43.55 -12.04 -57.55
CA PHE A 8 42.43 -11.89 -56.66
C PHE A 8 42.92 -11.80 -55.21
N SER A 9 42.59 -10.70 -54.52
CA SER A 9 42.57 -10.66 -53.06
C SER A 9 41.12 -10.69 -52.61
N VAL A 10 40.71 -11.83 -52.04
CA VAL A 10 39.41 -12.01 -51.40
C VAL A 10 39.42 -11.21 -50.10
N LEU A 11 38.71 -10.08 -50.07
CA LEU A 11 38.48 -9.31 -48.85
C LEU A 11 37.29 -9.92 -48.11
N LEU A 12 37.57 -10.58 -46.99
CA LEU A 12 36.57 -11.13 -46.08
C LEU A 12 35.96 -9.97 -45.25
N CYS A 13 34.81 -9.44 -45.67
CA CYS A 13 34.05 -8.47 -44.88
C CYS A 13 33.37 -9.17 -43.70
N LEU A 14 33.99 -9.08 -42.51
CA LEU A 14 33.34 -9.43 -41.24
C LEU A 14 32.34 -8.31 -40.88
N THR A 15 31.06 -8.49 -41.20
CA THR A 15 30.00 -7.59 -40.72
C THR A 15 29.65 -7.96 -39.28
N ILE A 16 30.13 -7.18 -38.32
CA ILE A 16 29.70 -7.25 -36.92
C ILE A 16 28.29 -6.64 -36.86
N THR A 17 27.27 -7.50 -36.80
CA THR A 17 25.88 -7.07 -36.56
C THR A 17 25.73 -6.69 -35.09
N TRP A 18 25.69 -5.39 -34.82
CA TRP A 18 25.30 -4.87 -33.52
C TRP A 18 23.78 -5.07 -33.38
N THR A 19 23.35 -6.15 -32.75
CA THR A 19 21.98 -6.25 -32.23
C THR A 19 21.87 -5.28 -31.07
N ARG A 20 21.36 -4.08 -31.35
CA ARG A 20 20.89 -3.14 -30.33
C ARG A 20 19.67 -3.80 -29.70
N ALA A 21 19.86 -4.48 -28.57
CA ALA A 21 18.76 -4.84 -27.70
C ALA A 21 18.16 -3.51 -27.23
N THR A 22 17.01 -3.14 -27.79
CA THR A 22 16.16 -2.11 -27.20
C THR A 22 15.79 -2.60 -25.81
N PRO A 23 16.11 -1.87 -24.72
CA PRO A 23 15.51 -2.18 -23.45
C PRO A 23 14.01 -2.08 -23.64
N THR A 24 13.32 -3.20 -23.48
CA THR A 24 11.88 -3.21 -23.33
C THR A 24 11.61 -2.42 -22.05
N GLU A 25 11.27 -1.14 -22.20
CA GLU A 25 10.59 -0.40 -21.15
C GLU A 25 9.35 -1.24 -20.83
N SER A 26 9.42 -1.99 -19.75
CA SER A 26 8.24 -2.50 -19.08
C SER A 26 7.51 -1.25 -18.61
N THR A 27 6.60 -0.75 -19.45
CA THR A 27 5.65 0.30 -19.09
C THR A 27 4.81 -0.28 -17.96
N SER A 28 5.30 -0.15 -16.73
CA SER A 28 4.49 -0.33 -15.54
C SER A 28 3.39 0.73 -15.62
N SER A 29 2.18 0.26 -15.91
CA SER A 29 0.98 1.08 -15.94
C SER A 29 0.86 1.82 -14.62
N SER A 30 1.17 3.12 -14.60
CA SER A 30 0.96 3.98 -13.45
C SER A 30 -0.52 4.27 -13.31
N THR A 31 -1.21 3.57 -12.42
CA THR A 31 -2.61 3.88 -12.11
C THR A 31 -2.65 4.67 -10.81
N LEU A 32 -2.56 6.00 -10.92
CA LEU A 32 -2.75 6.89 -9.77
C LEU A 32 -4.19 6.71 -9.23
N ARG A 33 -4.32 6.19 -8.02
CA ARG A 33 -5.56 6.02 -7.26
C ARG A 33 -5.59 7.01 -6.10
N TYR A 34 -5.66 8.29 -6.45
CA TYR A 34 -5.75 9.40 -5.51
C TYR A 34 -7.17 9.99 -5.50
N ILE A 35 -7.68 10.29 -4.31
CA ILE A 35 -8.92 11.04 -4.12
C ILE A 35 -8.54 12.33 -3.37
N ALA A 36 -8.84 13.48 -3.97
CA ALA A 36 -8.51 14.78 -3.40
C ALA A 36 -9.45 15.16 -2.25
N GLY A 37 -8.90 15.86 -1.25
CA GLY A 37 -9.63 16.31 -0.06
C GLY A 37 -9.24 15.54 1.20
N ASP A 38 -9.76 15.94 2.35
CA ASP A 38 -9.32 15.40 3.66
C ASP A 38 -10.16 14.21 4.15
N ASP A 39 -11.03 13.69 3.29
CA ASP A 39 -11.95 12.59 3.61
C ASP A 39 -11.28 11.22 3.42
N LEU A 40 -10.39 10.91 4.37
CA LEU A 40 -9.76 9.60 4.51
C LEU A 40 -10.78 8.47 4.65
N ASN A 41 -11.98 8.77 5.17
CA ASN A 41 -13.00 7.77 5.40
C ASN A 41 -13.61 7.29 4.09
N SER A 42 -13.96 8.20 3.17
CA SER A 42 -14.39 7.83 1.81
C SER A 42 -13.34 6.99 1.08
N ILE A 43 -12.05 7.27 1.28
CA ILE A 43 -10.95 6.45 0.74
C ILE A 43 -11.04 5.03 1.32
N ILE A 44 -11.00 4.90 2.65
CA ILE A 44 -11.02 3.60 3.33
C ILE A 44 -12.27 2.79 2.97
N GLN A 45 -13.43 3.44 2.90
CA GLN A 45 -14.71 2.83 2.54
C GLN A 45 -14.73 2.30 1.09
N GLY A 46 -14.01 2.96 0.19
CA GLY A 46 -13.87 2.52 -1.21
C GLY A 46 -12.87 1.40 -1.42
N MET A 47 -12.11 1.00 -0.40
CA MET A 47 -11.09 -0.04 -0.53
C MET A 47 -11.69 -1.45 -0.48
N THR A 48 -11.12 -2.35 -1.27
CA THR A 48 -11.44 -3.78 -1.21
C THR A 48 -10.76 -4.43 0.00
N TYR A 49 -11.50 -5.22 0.77
CA TYR A 49 -10.98 -5.98 1.90
C TYR A 49 -11.79 -7.28 2.13
N ASP A 50 -11.44 -8.03 3.16
CA ASP A 50 -12.17 -9.17 3.67
C ASP A 50 -12.19 -9.15 5.21
N ASP A 51 -12.91 -10.09 5.82
CA ASP A 51 -13.07 -10.15 7.28
C ASP A 51 -11.72 -10.32 8.02
N LEU A 52 -10.69 -10.87 7.36
CA LEU A 52 -9.36 -11.05 7.93
C LEU A 52 -8.36 -9.95 7.53
N SER A 53 -8.83 -8.95 6.79
CA SER A 53 -7.94 -7.95 6.23
C SER A 53 -7.49 -6.95 7.28
N VAL A 54 -6.35 -6.34 6.98
CA VAL A 54 -5.74 -5.31 7.81
C VAL A 54 -5.40 -4.09 6.98
N PHE A 55 -5.55 -2.91 7.57
CA PHE A 55 -5.17 -1.66 6.95
C PHE A 55 -3.76 -1.26 7.40
N HIS A 56 -2.94 -0.81 6.45
CA HIS A 56 -1.56 -0.41 6.70
C HIS A 56 -1.22 0.87 5.94
N LEU A 57 -0.76 1.88 6.67
CA LEU A 57 -0.17 3.08 6.07
C LEU A 57 1.32 2.82 5.88
N GLY A 58 1.74 2.64 4.62
CA GLY A 58 3.14 2.37 4.30
C GLY A 58 4.03 3.60 4.50
N SER A 59 5.33 3.35 4.76
CA SER A 59 6.36 4.40 4.81
C SER A 59 6.49 5.22 3.51
N ASP A 60 5.90 4.72 2.42
CA ASP A 60 5.83 5.36 1.10
C ASP A 60 4.58 6.23 0.90
N GLY A 61 3.77 6.44 1.94
CA GLY A 61 2.58 7.28 1.90
C GLY A 61 1.37 6.64 1.22
N VAL A 62 1.42 5.33 0.96
CA VAL A 62 0.33 4.60 0.33
C VAL A 62 -0.41 3.78 1.39
N LEU A 63 -1.72 3.98 1.48
CA LEU A 63 -2.62 3.19 2.29
C LEU A 63 -2.95 1.89 1.55
N ARG A 64 -2.83 0.75 2.24
CA ARG A 64 -3.09 -0.58 1.66
C ARG A 64 -3.99 -1.40 2.55
N THR A 65 -4.79 -2.25 1.92
CA THR A 65 -5.44 -3.39 2.58
C THR A 65 -4.66 -4.65 2.25
N PHE A 66 -4.34 -5.43 3.29
CA PHE A 66 -3.67 -6.72 3.14
C PHE A 66 -4.63 -7.84 3.51
N ALA A 67 -4.69 -8.87 2.67
CA ALA A 67 -5.26 -10.14 3.06
C ALA A 67 -4.40 -10.79 4.15
N ASN A 68 -4.97 -11.81 4.80
CA ASN A 68 -4.29 -12.57 5.84
C ASN A 68 -2.94 -13.20 5.45
N ASN A 69 -2.73 -13.47 4.15
CA ASN A 69 -1.46 -13.98 3.62
C ASN A 69 -0.46 -12.87 3.24
N LEU A 70 -0.70 -11.62 3.67
CA LEU A 70 0.10 -10.44 3.36
C LEU A 70 0.16 -10.08 1.87
N THR A 71 -0.84 -10.52 1.09
CA THR A 71 -1.06 -10.03 -0.27
C THR A 71 -1.87 -8.74 -0.21
N VAL A 72 -1.46 -7.73 -0.98
CA VAL A 72 -2.24 -6.49 -1.12
C VAL A 72 -3.54 -6.80 -1.86
N LEU A 73 -4.67 -6.46 -1.24
CA LEU A 73 -6.01 -6.53 -1.85
C LEU A 73 -6.35 -5.23 -2.57
N ASP A 74 -6.02 -4.10 -1.94
CA ASP A 74 -6.25 -2.78 -2.49
C ASP A 74 -5.22 -1.75 -2.00
N TYR A 75 -5.12 -0.63 -2.71
CA TYR A 75 -4.26 0.49 -2.35
C TYR A 75 -4.88 1.84 -2.76
N HIS A 76 -4.52 2.87 -2.02
CA HIS A 76 -4.77 4.27 -2.35
C HIS A 76 -3.55 5.12 -2.01
N GLN A 77 -3.12 5.92 -2.97
CA GLN A 77 -2.02 6.86 -2.78
C GLN A 77 -2.57 8.11 -2.10
N LEU A 78 -1.98 8.47 -0.97
CA LEU A 78 -2.39 9.63 -0.19
C LEU A 78 -1.49 10.81 -0.50
N ASP A 79 -2.03 12.03 -0.43
CA ASP A 79 -1.20 13.22 -0.42
C ASP A 79 -0.57 13.47 0.97
N VAL A 80 0.34 14.43 1.04
CA VAL A 80 1.09 14.77 2.26
C VAL A 80 0.18 15.09 3.45
N GLY A 81 -0.93 15.79 3.22
CA GLY A 81 -1.87 16.18 4.27
C GLY A 81 -2.64 14.97 4.79
N GLN A 82 -3.11 14.10 3.89
CA GLN A 82 -3.77 12.84 4.22
C GLN A 82 -2.85 11.89 4.99
N VAL A 83 -1.59 11.74 4.57
CA VAL A 83 -0.59 10.93 5.28
C VAL A 83 -0.36 11.48 6.69
N GLN A 84 -0.14 12.78 6.82
CA GLN A 84 0.11 13.41 8.12
C GLN A 84 -1.08 13.25 9.06
N LYS A 85 -2.30 13.46 8.55
CA LYS A 85 -3.54 13.32 9.31
C LYS A 85 -3.70 11.88 9.81
N LEU A 86 -3.62 10.89 8.93
CA LEU A 86 -3.76 9.48 9.29
C LEU A 86 -2.68 9.02 10.27
N ALA A 87 -1.41 9.39 10.03
CA ALA A 87 -0.31 9.06 10.93
C ALA A 87 -0.48 9.74 12.30
N SER A 88 -0.86 11.01 12.35
CA SER A 88 -1.05 11.71 13.64
C SER A 88 -2.20 11.12 14.44
N GLU A 89 -3.31 10.79 13.78
CA GLU A 89 -4.46 10.14 14.40
C GLU A 89 -4.08 8.76 14.95
N GLN A 90 -3.39 7.94 14.16
CA GLN A 90 -2.92 6.63 14.62
C GLN A 90 -1.94 6.76 15.80
N ALA A 91 -1.00 7.72 15.77
CA ALA A 91 -0.05 7.95 16.85
C ALA A 91 -0.76 8.34 18.16
N ALA A 92 -1.72 9.26 18.07
CA ALA A 92 -2.51 9.68 19.20
C ALA A 92 -3.28 8.51 19.83
N GLN A 93 -3.76 7.56 19.02
CA GLN A 93 -4.43 6.36 19.55
C GLN A 93 -3.47 5.41 20.28
N TYR A 94 -2.26 5.21 19.75
CA TYR A 94 -1.24 4.42 20.45
C TYR A 94 -0.93 5.03 21.82
N GLN A 95 -0.72 6.36 21.87
CA GLN A 95 -0.51 7.08 23.13
C GLN A 95 -1.69 6.93 24.10
N ALA A 96 -2.93 7.07 23.61
CA ALA A 96 -4.13 6.95 24.42
C ALA A 96 -4.33 5.53 24.99
N SER A 97 -3.91 4.50 24.26
CA SER A 97 -3.95 3.10 24.73
C SER A 97 -2.87 2.76 25.77
N GLY A 98 -1.91 3.67 26.02
CA GLY A 98 -0.74 3.40 26.85
C GLY A 98 0.32 2.52 26.16
N SER A 99 0.19 2.30 24.85
CA SER A 99 1.17 1.56 24.04
C SER A 99 2.26 2.48 23.52
N GLU A 100 3.45 1.93 23.25
CA GLU A 100 4.53 2.67 22.58
C GLU A 100 4.13 2.98 21.13
N VAL A 101 4.31 4.25 20.71
CA VAL A 101 4.03 4.67 19.33
C VAL A 101 5.14 4.14 18.41
N PRO A 102 4.82 3.42 17.32
CA PRO A 102 5.83 2.98 16.36
C PRO A 102 6.60 4.13 15.73
N ALA A 103 7.92 3.98 15.62
CA ALA A 103 8.81 5.00 15.08
C ALA A 103 8.49 5.38 13.62
N SER A 104 8.08 4.42 12.79
CA SER A 104 7.63 4.66 11.40
C SER A 104 6.47 5.64 11.35
N LEU A 105 5.59 5.56 12.34
CA LEU A 105 4.36 6.32 12.42
C LEU A 105 4.61 7.72 13.01
N THR A 106 5.49 7.82 14.01
CA THR A 106 6.05 9.10 14.44
C THR A 106 6.74 9.83 13.29
N GLN A 107 7.55 9.11 12.50
CA GLN A 107 8.23 9.68 11.35
C GLN A 107 7.25 10.22 10.30
N LEU A 108 6.20 9.45 9.95
CA LEU A 108 5.18 9.91 9.00
C LEU A 108 4.35 11.07 9.51
N ALA A 109 4.12 11.17 10.83
CA ALA A 109 3.42 12.30 11.43
C ALA A 109 4.27 13.59 11.45
N GLU A 110 5.58 13.47 11.69
CA GLU A 110 6.51 14.60 11.77
C GLU A 110 7.05 15.04 10.40
N SER A 111 7.24 14.10 9.48
CA SER A 111 7.82 14.30 8.15
C SER A 111 7.06 13.47 7.11
N PRO A 112 5.81 13.85 6.80
CA PRO A 112 4.94 13.12 5.88
C PRO A 112 5.53 13.07 4.47
N VAL A 113 5.33 11.93 3.80
CA VAL A 113 5.72 11.72 2.40
C VAL A 113 4.50 11.85 1.49
N ASP A 114 4.72 12.16 0.21
CA ASP A 114 3.64 12.21 -0.79
C ASP A 114 3.51 10.86 -1.50
N GLY A 115 2.50 10.08 -1.11
CA GLY A 115 2.25 8.75 -1.68
C GLY A 115 1.88 8.76 -3.14
N ARG A 116 1.44 9.90 -3.70
CA ARG A 116 1.15 10.06 -5.13
C ARG A 116 2.41 9.93 -6.00
N LEU A 117 3.60 10.01 -5.39
CA LEU A 117 4.87 9.79 -6.08
C LEU A 117 5.18 8.30 -6.27
N THR A 118 4.55 7.41 -5.49
CA THR A 118 4.70 5.95 -5.62
C THR A 118 3.79 5.46 -6.75
N VAL A 119 4.29 5.42 -7.97
CA VAL A 119 3.49 5.09 -9.18
C VAL A 119 3.78 3.72 -9.78
N ASP A 120 4.86 3.06 -9.35
CA ASP A 120 5.19 1.73 -9.83
C ASP A 120 4.21 0.69 -9.27
N ILE A 121 3.45 0.05 -10.17
CA ILE A 121 2.48 -0.98 -9.80
C ILE A 121 3.11 -2.13 -9.02
N ASN A 122 4.37 -2.48 -9.30
CA ASN A 122 5.04 -3.54 -8.58
C ASN A 122 5.28 -3.13 -7.13
N ALA A 123 5.74 -1.90 -6.87
CA ALA A 123 5.90 -1.36 -5.51
C ALA A 123 4.55 -1.15 -4.79
N LEU A 124 3.49 -0.81 -5.54
CA LEU A 124 2.14 -0.67 -4.99
C LEU A 124 1.58 -2.01 -4.49
N MET A 125 1.74 -3.08 -5.28
CA MET A 125 1.18 -4.41 -4.98
C MET A 125 2.14 -5.31 -4.17
N ASN A 126 3.44 -5.02 -4.14
CA ASN A 126 4.46 -5.78 -3.43
C ASN A 126 5.37 -4.85 -2.62
N PRO A 127 4.84 -4.15 -1.60
CA PRO A 127 5.65 -3.26 -0.79
C PRO A 127 6.64 -4.04 0.08
N ASP A 128 7.80 -3.43 0.32
CA ASP A 128 8.79 -3.92 1.28
C ASP A 128 8.28 -3.78 2.72
N ASP A 129 7.56 -2.69 2.99
CA ASP A 129 6.89 -2.43 4.27
C ASP A 129 5.53 -3.14 4.31
N LYS A 130 5.39 -4.07 5.26
CA LYS A 130 4.19 -4.90 5.43
C LYS A 130 3.76 -4.90 6.89
N PRO A 131 2.44 -4.98 7.16
CA PRO A 131 1.96 -5.20 8.50
C PRO A 131 2.49 -6.55 8.97
N ASN A 132 3.12 -6.55 10.14
CA ASN A 132 3.53 -7.79 10.76
C ASN A 132 2.26 -8.35 11.44
N VAL A 133 1.64 -9.39 10.89
CA VAL A 133 0.42 -10.00 11.45
C VAL A 133 0.61 -11.50 11.55
N THR A 134 0.03 -12.11 12.59
CA THR A 134 0.00 -13.58 12.71
C THR A 134 -1.12 -14.12 11.82
N PRO A 135 -0.83 -14.96 10.81
CA PRO A 135 -1.86 -15.47 9.92
C PRO A 135 -2.92 -16.31 10.65
N ILE A 136 -4.21 -16.04 10.37
CA ILE A 136 -5.39 -16.74 10.90
C ILE A 136 -6.10 -17.51 9.78
N THR A 137 -6.69 -18.68 10.04
CA THR A 137 -7.31 -19.50 8.98
C THR A 137 -8.76 -19.10 8.67
N GLY A 138 -9.07 -18.76 7.40
CA GLY A 138 -10.44 -18.62 6.84
C GLY A 138 -10.62 -17.35 5.96
N THR A 139 -11.38 -17.36 4.86
CA THR A 139 -11.57 -16.12 4.04
C THR A 139 -12.83 -16.16 3.15
N THR A 140 -13.56 -15.04 3.07
CA THR A 140 -14.41 -14.68 1.90
C THR A 140 -14.25 -13.17 1.63
N PRO A 141 -13.82 -12.73 0.43
CA PRO A 141 -13.68 -11.32 0.08
C PRO A 141 -15.03 -10.58 0.08
N ARG A 142 -15.06 -9.32 0.54
CA ARG A 142 -16.27 -8.49 0.57
C ARG A 142 -15.97 -7.02 0.25
N SER A 143 -16.89 -6.38 -0.46
CA SER A 143 -17.02 -4.92 -0.48
C SER A 143 -18.23 -4.56 0.38
N VAL A 144 -18.13 -3.56 1.26
CA VAL A 144 -19.26 -3.18 2.14
C VAL A 144 -20.22 -2.24 1.43
N ASP A 145 -21.52 -2.50 1.58
CA ASP A 145 -22.63 -1.62 1.21
C ASP A 145 -23.12 -0.88 2.48
N LEU A 146 -23.35 0.43 2.36
CA LEU A 146 -22.98 1.42 3.39
C LEU A 146 -24.16 2.04 4.14
N GLU A 147 -25.21 1.28 4.45
CA GLU A 147 -26.42 1.91 5.01
C GLU A 147 -26.39 2.20 6.53
N ASN A 148 -25.36 1.83 7.32
CA ASN A 148 -25.43 2.00 8.79
C ASN A 148 -24.13 2.28 9.57
N LEU A 149 -23.13 2.98 8.99
CA LEU A 149 -21.88 3.26 9.71
C LEU A 149 -21.60 4.76 9.83
N PHE A 150 -22.30 5.42 10.76
CA PHE A 150 -22.02 6.82 11.12
C PHE A 150 -21.87 6.97 12.62
N GLU A 151 -20.63 7.21 13.09
CA GLU A 151 -20.28 8.26 14.08
C GLU A 151 -18.78 8.24 14.47
N ARG A 152 -18.15 9.43 14.34
CA ARG A 152 -16.88 10.01 14.89
C ARG A 152 -15.66 9.12 15.17
N GLN A 153 -14.48 9.64 14.76
CA GLN A 153 -13.14 9.13 15.09
C GLN A 153 -12.88 9.11 16.59
N VAL A 154 -13.08 7.93 17.19
CA VAL A 154 -12.64 7.58 18.54
C VAL A 154 -12.09 6.15 18.41
N VAL A 155 -11.11 5.75 19.23
CA VAL A 155 -10.87 4.32 19.47
C VAL A 155 -12.22 3.66 19.67
N CYS A 156 -12.45 2.53 19.01
CA CYS A 156 -13.67 1.80 19.28
C CYS A 156 -13.80 1.51 20.77
N PRO A 157 -14.78 2.12 21.45
CA PRO A 157 -14.81 2.11 22.90
C PRO A 157 -14.99 0.67 23.40
N GLY A 158 -14.08 0.24 24.28
CA GLY A 158 -14.14 -1.08 24.90
C GLY A 158 -13.54 -2.23 24.09
N VAL A 159 -12.78 -1.96 23.02
CA VAL A 159 -12.07 -3.00 22.26
C VAL A 159 -10.61 -3.10 22.70
N PRO A 160 -10.14 -4.27 23.19
CA PRO A 160 -8.78 -4.43 23.73
C PRO A 160 -7.67 -4.42 22.67
N GLY A 161 -8.03 -4.29 21.40
CA GLY A 161 -7.16 -4.44 20.23
C GLY A 161 -7.78 -5.42 19.23
N CYS A 162 -7.16 -5.56 18.07
CA CYS A 162 -7.62 -6.48 17.03
C CYS A 162 -6.48 -7.36 16.52
N MET A 163 -6.84 -8.53 16.01
CA MET A 163 -6.04 -9.45 15.16
C MET A 163 -6.46 -9.37 13.68
N SER A 164 -7.65 -8.83 13.40
CA SER A 164 -8.21 -8.61 12.07
C SER A 164 -9.38 -7.63 12.12
N LEU A 165 -9.93 -7.26 10.95
CA LEU A 165 -11.18 -6.51 10.90
C LEU A 165 -12.34 -7.20 11.64
N ALA A 166 -12.40 -8.53 11.65
CA ALA A 166 -13.45 -9.29 12.33
C ALA A 166 -13.52 -9.02 13.85
N ASP A 167 -12.40 -8.61 14.48
CA ASP A 167 -12.41 -8.25 15.91
C ASP A 167 -13.02 -6.86 16.15
N CYS A 168 -13.04 -6.04 15.10
CA CYS A 168 -13.53 -4.67 15.11
C CYS A 168 -15.02 -4.59 14.74
N THR A 169 -15.48 -5.43 13.81
CA THR A 169 -16.87 -5.41 13.30
C THR A 169 -17.96 -5.49 14.39
N PRO A 170 -17.84 -6.34 15.44
CA PRO A 170 -18.85 -6.41 16.51
C PRO A 170 -19.05 -5.11 17.30
N TYR A 171 -18.10 -4.19 17.20
CA TYR A 171 -18.10 -2.90 17.90
C TYR A 171 -18.42 -1.73 16.96
N ASN A 172 -18.95 -2.02 15.77
CA ASN A 172 -19.24 -1.04 14.70
C ASN A 172 -18.00 -0.26 14.22
N CYS A 173 -16.85 -0.93 14.25
CA CYS A 173 -15.59 -0.43 13.75
C CYS A 173 -15.34 -0.98 12.35
N PHE A 174 -14.60 -0.22 11.55
CA PHE A 174 -14.47 -0.47 10.11
C PHE A 174 -13.04 -0.79 9.67
N ALA A 175 -12.05 -0.67 10.57
CA ALA A 175 -10.66 -0.95 10.26
C ALA A 175 -9.90 -1.48 11.46
N CYS A 176 -9.00 -2.41 11.19
CA CYS A 176 -7.96 -2.86 12.11
C CYS A 176 -6.59 -2.46 11.54
N PHE A 177 -5.86 -1.59 12.24
CA PHE A 177 -4.56 -1.07 11.78
C PHE A 177 -3.38 -1.67 12.57
N TYR A 178 -2.29 -2.02 11.87
CA TYR A 178 -1.05 -2.62 12.43
C TYR A 178 0.22 -1.84 12.08
N PRO A 179 0.42 -0.67 12.66
CA PRO A 179 1.64 0.07 12.37
C PRO A 179 2.92 -0.50 12.99
N SER A 180 2.83 -1.38 14.00
CA SER A 180 4.00 -2.05 14.63
C SER A 180 4.06 -3.56 14.41
N GLY A 181 3.01 -4.13 13.85
CA GLY A 181 2.83 -5.57 13.82
C GLY A 181 2.16 -6.20 15.06
N PRO A 182 2.19 -7.53 15.22
CA PRO A 182 1.34 -8.29 16.12
C PRO A 182 1.91 -8.26 17.55
N PRO A 183 1.10 -8.57 18.58
CA PRO A 183 -0.22 -9.22 18.47
C PRO A 183 -1.40 -8.26 18.34
N TRP A 184 -1.20 -6.96 18.58
CA TRP A 184 -2.31 -6.04 18.86
C TRP A 184 -2.37 -4.90 17.84
N GLY A 185 -3.31 -5.02 16.89
CA GLY A 185 -3.77 -3.91 16.07
C GLY A 185 -4.77 -3.05 16.85
N THR A 186 -5.11 -1.88 16.32
CA THR A 186 -6.12 -0.99 16.91
C THR A 186 -7.33 -0.87 16.00
N CYS A 187 -8.53 -0.97 16.58
CA CYS A 187 -9.79 -0.76 15.87
C CYS A 187 -10.12 0.74 15.76
N PHE A 188 -10.49 1.17 14.55
CA PHE A 188 -10.86 2.56 14.27
C PHE A 188 -12.35 2.68 13.91
N LEU A 189 -12.95 3.80 14.30
CA LEU A 189 -14.29 4.25 13.90
C LEU A 189 -14.24 5.15 12.67
N SER A 190 -15.25 5.03 11.80
CA SER A 190 -15.36 5.74 10.53
C SER A 190 -15.31 7.24 10.78
N GLY A 191 -14.33 7.92 10.18
CA GLY A 191 -14.17 9.36 10.34
C GLY A 191 -15.23 10.15 9.57
N ASN A 192 -15.79 11.18 10.21
CA ASN A 192 -16.55 12.20 9.49
C ASN A 192 -15.59 13.25 8.94
#